data_AF-A0A382UX28-F1
#
_entry.id   AF-A0A382UX28-F1
#
_cell.length_a   1.000
_cell.length_b   1.000
_cell.length_c   1.000
_cell.angle_alpha   90.00
_cell.angle_beta   90.00
_cell.angle_gamma   90.00
#
_symmetry.space_group_name_H-M   'P 1'
#
loop_
_entity.id
_entity.type
_entity.pdbx_description
1 polymer ?
#
loop_
_entity_poly.entity_id
_entity_poly.type
_entity_poly.pdbx_seq_one_letter_code
_entity_poly.pdbx_strand_id
1 'polypeptide(L)' 'MATLCDQVDILLVGDSAGMVMLGYENTAPVTMDEMVLFTKAVSNARENALIVADLPNKSYENEADAVANSERLIRAGA' A
#
# COMPACT_ATOMS: atom_id res chain seq x y z
N MET A 1 3.54 9.67 9.90
CA MET A 1 2.79 10.55 8.97
C MET A 1 1.29 10.29 9.06
N ALA A 2 0.82 9.04 9.01
CA ALA A 2 -0.61 8.72 9.07
C ALA A 2 -1.37 9.37 10.25
N THR A 3 -0.76 9.43 11.44
CA THR A 3 -1.34 10.11 12.62
C THR A 3 -1.51 11.62 12.48
N LEU A 4 -0.86 12.27 11.50
CA LEU A 4 -1.01 13.70 11.21
C LEU A 4 -2.09 13.98 10.17
N CYS A 5 -2.68 12.93 9.59
CA CYS A 5 -3.69 13.00 8.55
C CYS A 5 -5.09 12.67 9.12
N ASP A 6 -5.44 13.28 10.25
CA ASP A 6 -6.71 13.07 10.95
C ASP A 6 -7.93 13.65 10.19
N GLN A 7 -7.69 14.65 9.34
CA GLN A 7 -8.69 15.37 8.56
C GLN A 7 -8.79 14.95 7.09
N VAL A 8 -8.15 13.84 6.69
CA VAL A 8 -8.30 13.30 5.34
C VAL A 8 -9.24 12.11 5.33
N ASP A 9 -10.06 12.00 4.29
CA ASP A 9 -11.01 10.89 4.16
C ASP A 9 -10.33 9.60 3.71
N ILE A 10 -9.23 9.70 2.95
CA ILE A 10 -8.54 8.57 2.32
C ILE A 10 -7.02 8.70 2.48
N LEU A 11 -6.38 7.59 2.88
CA LEU A 11 -4.94 7.40 2.85
C LEU A 11 -4.59 6.36 1.78
N LEU A 12 -3.93 6.82 0.71
CA LEU A 12 -3.39 5.95 -0.33
C LEU A 12 -1.98 5.49 0.04
N VAL A 13 -1.83 4.19 0.26
CA VAL A 13 -0.54 3.49 0.34
C VAL A 13 -0.15 3.09 -1.08
N GLY A 14 0.56 4.00 -1.75
CA GLY A 14 0.93 3.82 -3.15
C GLY A 14 2.36 3.31 -3.35
N ASP A 15 2.59 2.68 -4.51
CA ASP A 15 3.92 2.22 -4.93
C ASP A 15 4.93 3.37 -5.12
N SER A 16 4.44 4.62 -5.19
CA SER A 16 5.26 5.84 -5.11
C SER A 16 6.18 5.89 -3.89
N ALA A 17 5.85 5.16 -2.80
CA ALA A 17 6.73 4.95 -1.65
C ALA A 17 8.09 4.34 -2.05
N GLY A 18 8.15 3.54 -3.12
CA GLY A 18 9.41 3.05 -3.68
C GLY A 18 10.35 4.19 -4.08
N MET A 19 9.83 5.25 -4.67
CA MET A 19 10.62 6.42 -5.04
C MET A 19 10.92 7.31 -3.83
N VAL A 20 9.89 7.69 -3.07
CA VAL A 20 10.03 8.74 -2.04
C VAL A 20 10.54 8.23 -0.68
N MET A 21 10.41 6.93 -0.39
CA MET A 21 10.89 6.32 0.85
C MET A 21 12.10 5.40 0.63
N LEU A 22 12.11 4.61 -0.45
CA LEU A 22 13.17 3.62 -0.70
C LEU A 22 14.25 4.09 -1.69
N GLY A 23 14.03 5.20 -2.40
CA GLY A 23 15.00 5.79 -3.32
C GLY A 23 15.13 5.07 -4.67
N TYR A 24 14.11 4.31 -5.08
CA TYR A 24 14.06 3.71 -6.41
C TYR A 24 13.90 4.79 -7.49
N GLU A 25 14.45 4.51 -8.68
CA GLU A 25 14.34 5.42 -9.83
C GLU A 25 12.90 5.56 -10.33
N ASN A 26 12.09 4.50 -10.18
CA ASN A 26 10.67 4.44 -10.50
C ASN A 26 9.98 3.38 -9.63
N THR A 27 8.68 3.15 -9.82
CA THR A 27 7.90 2.24 -8.97
C THR A 27 7.95 0.77 -9.41
N ALA A 28 8.54 0.47 -10.57
CA ALA A 28 8.59 -0.89 -11.11
C ALA A 28 9.27 -1.95 -10.22
N PRO A 29 10.28 -1.62 -9.38
CA PRO A 29 10.91 -2.58 -8.47
C PRO A 29 10.11 -2.87 -7.19
N VAL A 30 9.05 -2.10 -6.90
CA VAL A 30 8.28 -2.25 -5.67
C VAL A 30 7.63 -3.63 -5.60
N THR A 31 7.80 -4.29 -4.47
CA THR A 31 7.33 -5.65 -4.23
C THR A 31 6.03 -5.69 -3.42
N MET A 32 5.30 -6.80 -3.51
CA MET A 32 4.14 -7.03 -2.65
C MET A 32 4.47 -7.02 -1.16
N ASP A 33 5.67 -7.45 -0.77
CA ASP A 33 6.08 -7.49 0.63
C ASP A 33 6.30 -6.09 1.19
N GLU A 34 6.86 -5.17 0.39
CA GLU A 34 6.98 -3.76 0.72
C GLU A 34 5.61 -3.09 0.83
N MET A 35 4.70 -3.37 -0.10
CA MET A 35 3.33 -2.84 -0.03
C MET A 35 2.59 -3.33 1.22
N VAL A 36 2.73 -4.61 1.57
CA VAL A 36 2.18 -5.17 2.82
C VAL A 36 2.79 -4.49 4.05
N LEU A 37 4.11 -4.26 4.06
CA LEU A 37 4.79 -3.60 5.17
C LEU A 37 4.29 -2.16 5.35
N PHE A 38 4.24 -1.36 4.28
CA PHE A 38 3.77 0.02 4.34
C PHE A 38 2.28 0.09 4.70
N THR A 39 1.45 -0.79 4.13
CA THR A 39 0.01 -0.87 4.44
C THR A 39 -0.21 -1.15 5.92
N LYS A 40 0.51 -2.14 6.47
CA LYS A 40 0.44 -2.46 7.90
C LYS A 40 0.89 -1.29 8.79
N ALA A 41 1.95 -0.58 8.40
CA ALA A 41 2.42 0.58 9.14
C ALA A 41 1.37 1.71 9.15
N VAL A 42 0.68 1.95 8.03
CA VAL A 42 -0.39 2.94 7.93
C VAL A 42 -1.63 2.48 8.70
N SER A 43 -2.04 1.22 8.56
CA SER A 43 -3.18 0.66 9.30
C SER A 43 -3.00 0.74 10.82
N ASN A 44 -1.80 0.54 11.33
CA ASN A 44 -1.51 0.65 12.77
C ASN A 44 -1.60 2.10 13.29
N ALA A 45 -1.49 3.09 12.41
CA ALA A 45 -1.34 4.50 12.76
C ALA A 45 -2.52 5.38 12.33
N ARG A 46 -3.39 4.88 11.44
CA ARG A 46 -4.64 5.52 11.00
C ARG A 46 -5.56 5.76 12.19
N GLU A 47 -6.27 6.88 12.16
CA GLU A 47 -7.43 7.11 13.03
C GLU A 47 -8.74 6.75 12.30
N ASN A 48 -9.18 7.59 11.35
CA ASN A 48 -10.50 7.45 10.73
C ASN A 48 -10.48 7.19 9.21
N ALA A 49 -9.46 7.67 8.50
CA ALA A 49 -9.38 7.63 7.03
C ALA A 49 -9.51 6.22 6.44
N LEU A 50 -10.22 6.06 5.32
CA LEU A 50 -10.20 4.82 4.52
C LEU A 50 -8.78 4.56 4.00
N ILE A 51 -8.30 3.33 4.07
CA ILE A 51 -7.01 2.95 3.47
C ILE A 51 -7.28 2.40 2.09
N VAL A 52 -6.50 2.85 1.12
CA VAL A 52 -6.42 2.25 -0.22
C VAL A 52 -4.97 1.85 -0.41
N ALA A 53 -4.72 0.63 -0.86
CA ALA A 53 -3.37 0.13 -1.10
C ALA A 53 -3.23 -0.31 -2.56
N ASP A 54 -2.16 0.13 -3.21
CA ASP A 54 -1.88 -0.26 -4.60
C ASP A 54 -1.46 -1.73 -4.68
N LEU A 55 -1.90 -2.38 -5.76
CA LEU A 55 -1.24 -3.59 -6.25
C LEU A 55 -0.01 -3.15 -7.06
N PRO A 56 1.22 -3.46 -6.63
CA PRO A 56 2.43 -3.02 -7.32
C PRO A 56 2.63 -3.76 -8.64
N ASN A 57 3.57 -3.29 -9.45
CA ASN A 57 3.86 -3.82 -10.78
C ASN A 57 3.92 -5.38 -10.82
N LYS A 58 3.25 -5.98 -11.81
CA LYS A 58 3.12 -7.44 -12.02
C LYS A 58 2.40 -8.24 -10.93
N SER A 59 1.86 -7.62 -9.88
CA SER A 59 1.11 -8.35 -8.84
C SER A 59 -0.34 -8.69 -9.22
N TYR A 60 -0.76 -8.34 -10.43
CA TYR A 60 -2.15 -8.44 -10.90
C TYR A 60 -2.26 -8.85 -12.39
N GLU A 61 -1.29 -9.61 -12.90
CA GLU A 61 -1.27 -10.03 -14.33
C GLU A 61 -2.46 -10.92 -14.72
N ASN A 62 -3.08 -11.59 -13.76
CA ASN A 62 -4.33 -12.33 -13.93
C ASN A 62 -5.24 -12.16 -12.71
N GLU A 63 -6.51 -12.55 -12.85
CA GLU A 63 -7.54 -12.41 -11.81
C GLU A 63 -7.16 -13.14 -10.50
N ALA A 64 -6.59 -14.35 -10.60
CA ALA A 64 -6.22 -15.13 -9.42
C ALA A 64 -5.11 -14.44 -8.62
N ASP A 65 -4.08 -13.92 -9.30
CA ASP A 65 -2.99 -13.18 -8.67
C ASP A 65 -3.48 -11.85 -8.08
N ALA A 66 -4.33 -11.13 -8.81
CA ALA A 66 -4.91 -9.87 -8.34
C ALA A 66 -5.73 -10.09 -7.06
N VAL A 67 -6.64 -11.07 -7.05
CA VAL A 67 -7.46 -11.41 -5.87
C VAL A 67 -6.57 -11.86 -4.70
N ALA A 68 -5.64 -12.78 -4.94
CA ALA A 68 -4.75 -13.29 -3.89
C ALA A 68 -3.89 -12.18 -3.27
N ASN A 69 -3.37 -11.26 -4.08
CA ASN A 69 -2.58 -10.13 -3.59
C ASN A 69 -3.44 -9.05 -2.92
N SER A 70 -4.66 -8.79 -3.41
CA SER A 70 -5.62 -7.92 -2.72
C SER A 70 -5.95 -8.46 -1.33
N GLU A 71 -6.17 -9.77 -1.18
CA GLU A 71 -6.39 -10.39 0.13
C GLU A 71 -5.21 -10.15 1.09
N ARG A 72 -3.97 -10.18 0.60
CA ARG A 72 -2.78 -9.89 1.42
C ARG A 72 -2.80 -8.45 1.94
N LEU A 73 -3.20 -7.49 1.12
CA LEU A 73 -3.30 -6.08 1.51
C LEU A 73 -4.47 -5.83 2.47
N ILE A 74 -5.63 -6.45 2.23
CA ILE A 74 -6.78 -6.39 3.16
C ILE A 74 -6.38 -6.95 4.53
N ARG A 75 -5.67 -8.09 4.58
CA ARG A 75 -5.14 -8.66 5.83
C ARG A 75 -4.09 -7.77 6.50
N ALA A 76 -3.39 -6.94 5.73
CA ALA A 76 -2.46 -5.94 6.24
C ALA A 76 -3.16 -4.67 6.76
N GLY A 77 -4.46 -4.50 6.48
CA GLY A 77 -5.29 -3.42 6.99
C GLY A 77 -5.71 -2.36 5.97
N ALA A 78 -5.59 -2.65 4.67
CA ALA A 78 -6.26 -1.88 3.62
C ALA A 78 -7.78 -2.01 3.75
#